data_AF-A0A382ZAR0-F1
#
_entry.id   AF-A0A382ZAR0-F1
#
_cell.length_a   1.000
_cell.length_b   1.000
_cell.length_c   1.000
_cell.angle_alpha   90.00
_cell.angle_beta   90.00
_cell.angle_gamma   90.00
#
_symmetry.space_group_name_H-M   'P 1'
#
loop_
_entity.id
_entity.type
_entity.pdbx_description
1 polymer ?
#
loop_
_entity_poly.entity_id
_entity_poly.type
_entity_poly.pdbx_seq_one_letter_code
_entity_poly.pdbx_strand_id
1 'polypeptide(L)'
;MKIYVILIAMFLLKPLGAQDAYTLETCETDISENVPEFFQKYFHCVTARLSESGNYVNLYYDGTAPYESWYWEQGHPNNIDYVAQEESSFQVQGGFIEAADYVISIPVYPGTGIWEARGLTIDEELVDGDVETSNEEYPMGSVGSSLSGVNMFNPCAAPGDYIEEEQYSF
;
A
#
# COMPACT_ATOMS: atom_id res chain seq x y z
N MET A 1 34.83 -12.00 40.86
CA MET A 1 34.33 -11.62 39.52
C MET A 1 34.03 -12.90 38.75
N LYS A 2 32.75 -13.23 38.49
CA LYS A 2 32.25 -14.18 37.44
C LYS A 2 30.85 -14.75 37.80
N ILE A 3 29.92 -13.89 38.22
CA ILE A 3 28.49 -14.24 38.31
C ILE A 3 27.62 -13.22 37.54
N TYR A 4 28.12 -12.00 37.32
CA TYR A 4 27.38 -10.95 36.59
C TYR A 4 27.33 -11.11 35.07
N VAL A 5 28.10 -12.01 34.47
CA VAL A 5 28.17 -12.13 32.99
C VAL A 5 27.01 -12.94 32.40
N ILE A 6 26.36 -13.81 33.19
CA ILE A 6 25.28 -14.68 32.69
C ILE A 6 23.92 -13.95 32.66
N LEU A 7 23.70 -12.96 33.53
CA LEU A 7 22.44 -12.19 33.57
C LEU A 7 22.30 -11.19 32.40
N ILE A 8 23.40 -10.69 31.84
CA ILE A 8 23.38 -9.75 30.71
C ILE A 8 23.09 -10.47 29.38
N ALA A 9 23.45 -11.74 29.25
CA ALA A 9 23.21 -12.53 28.04
C ALA A 9 21.73 -12.95 27.86
N MET A 10 20.95 -13.05 28.95
CA MET A 10 19.52 -13.37 28.87
C MET A 10 18.66 -12.19 28.38
N PHE A 11 19.14 -10.94 28.49
CA PHE A 11 18.43 -9.76 27.99
C PHE A 11 18.66 -9.48 26.49
N LEU A 12 19.52 -10.26 25.83
CA LEU A 12 19.90 -10.07 24.42
C LEU A 12 19.44 -11.21 23.50
N LEU A 13 18.82 -12.25 24.04
CA LEU A 13 18.21 -13.31 23.26
C LEU A 13 16.79 -12.86 22.87
N LYS A 14 16.67 -12.19 21.71
CA LYS A 14 15.38 -12.10 21.02
C LYS A 14 14.84 -13.54 20.88
N PRO A 15 13.55 -13.81 21.20
CA PRO A 15 12.99 -15.13 20.99
C PRO A 15 13.17 -15.53 19.53
N LEU A 16 13.65 -16.76 19.32
CA LEU A 16 13.87 -17.33 18.01
C LEU A 16 12.49 -17.47 17.33
N GLY A 17 12.08 -16.46 16.56
CA GLY A 17 10.74 -16.34 15.98
C GLY A 17 10.03 -15.01 16.23
N ALA A 18 10.59 -14.06 16.99
CA ALA A 18 10.09 -12.69 16.97
C ALA A 18 10.44 -12.05 15.62
N GLN A 19 9.42 -11.87 14.79
CA GLN A 19 9.49 -10.98 13.64
C GLN A 19 9.67 -9.55 14.17
N ASP A 20 10.57 -8.79 13.56
CA ASP A 20 10.72 -7.37 13.87
C ASP A 20 9.56 -6.58 13.25
N ALA A 21 9.23 -5.43 13.83
CA ALA A 21 8.21 -4.54 13.28
C ALA A 21 8.53 -4.18 11.83
N TYR A 22 7.50 -4.19 10.99
CA TYR A 22 7.60 -3.76 9.60
C TYR A 22 7.42 -2.24 9.53
N THR A 23 8.48 -1.50 9.24
CA THR A 23 8.49 -0.03 9.27
C THR A 23 9.17 0.53 8.03
N LEU A 24 9.15 1.85 7.86
CA LEU A 24 9.89 2.50 6.77
C LEU A 24 11.41 2.24 6.83
N GLU A 25 11.94 1.91 8.01
CA GLU A 25 13.34 1.58 8.22
C GLU A 25 13.67 0.10 8.00
N THR A 26 12.68 -0.79 8.11
CA THR A 26 12.89 -2.24 7.97
C THR A 26 12.38 -2.81 6.66
N CYS A 27 11.51 -2.08 5.94
CA CYS A 27 11.07 -2.45 4.60
C CYS A 27 12.19 -2.26 3.57
N GLU A 28 12.22 -3.12 2.56
CA GLU A 28 13.19 -3.01 1.48
C GLU A 28 12.78 -1.93 0.48
N THR A 29 13.71 -1.03 0.17
CA THR A 29 13.54 -0.04 -0.90
C THR A 29 14.69 -0.21 -1.90
N ASP A 30 14.35 -0.53 -3.14
CA ASP A 30 15.32 -0.75 -4.21
C ASP A 30 14.94 0.09 -5.44
N ILE A 31 15.55 1.27 -5.58
CA ILE A 31 15.29 2.19 -6.67
C ILE A 31 16.56 2.30 -7.53
N SER A 32 16.46 1.95 -8.81
CA SER A 32 17.60 2.07 -9.73
C SER A 32 18.04 3.52 -9.91
N GLU A 33 19.35 3.75 -10.03
CA GLU A 33 19.96 5.08 -10.11
C GLU A 33 19.43 5.94 -11.29
N ASN A 34 18.95 5.28 -12.35
CA ASN A 34 18.40 5.93 -13.55
C ASN A 34 16.91 6.30 -13.44
N VAL A 35 16.25 6.01 -12.31
CA VAL A 35 14.88 6.46 -12.02
C VAL A 35 14.93 7.94 -11.58
N PRO A 36 13.96 8.81 -11.97
CA PRO A 36 13.96 10.23 -11.59
C PRO A 36 14.04 10.46 -10.08
N GLU A 37 14.73 11.55 -9.67
CA GLU A 37 15.00 11.91 -8.26
C GLU A 37 13.74 11.96 -7.38
N PHE A 38 12.60 12.37 -7.95
CA PHE A 38 11.32 12.36 -7.25
C PHE A 38 11.02 11.00 -6.62
N PHE A 39 11.16 9.91 -7.38
CA PHE A 39 10.87 8.58 -6.87
C PHE A 39 11.90 8.14 -5.84
N GLN A 40 13.18 8.41 -6.08
CA GLN A 40 14.26 8.11 -5.13
C GLN A 40 14.06 8.78 -3.77
N LYS A 41 13.51 9.99 -3.77
CA LYS A 41 13.35 10.80 -2.57
C LYS A 41 12.11 10.45 -1.76
N TYR A 42 11.02 10.10 -2.43
CA TYR A 42 9.70 10.04 -1.80
C TYR A 42 9.14 8.62 -1.68
N PHE A 43 9.56 7.68 -2.54
CA PHE A 43 9.06 6.32 -2.47
C PHE A 43 9.92 5.44 -1.55
N HIS A 44 9.25 4.67 -0.71
CA HIS A 44 9.79 3.72 0.24
C HIS A 44 9.00 2.41 0.17
N CYS A 45 9.62 1.31 0.59
CA CYS A 45 9.03 -0.04 0.58
C CYS A 45 8.62 -0.52 -0.81
N VAL A 46 9.32 -0.05 -1.85
CA VAL A 46 9.05 -0.40 -3.24
C VAL A 46 10.35 -0.75 -3.96
N THR A 47 10.22 -1.52 -5.02
CA THR A 47 11.23 -1.64 -6.07
C THR A 47 10.84 -0.75 -7.25
N ALA A 48 11.70 0.18 -7.67
CA ALA A 48 11.43 1.06 -8.80
C ALA A 48 12.44 0.84 -9.93
N ARG A 49 11.92 0.70 -11.16
CA ARG A 49 12.71 0.51 -12.38
C ARG A 49 12.20 1.42 -13.49
N LEU A 50 13.12 1.97 -14.27
CA LEU A 50 12.76 2.62 -15.52
C LEU A 50 12.38 1.52 -16.54
N SER A 51 11.24 1.68 -17.22
CA SER A 51 10.83 0.78 -18.32
C SER A 51 11.85 0.78 -19.46
N GLU A 52 11.85 -0.26 -20.28
CA GLU A 52 12.77 -0.38 -21.44
C GLU A 52 12.67 0.82 -22.39
N SER A 53 11.47 1.39 -22.53
CA SER A 53 11.22 2.58 -23.35
C SER A 53 11.78 3.88 -22.78
N GLY A 54 12.10 3.92 -21.48
CA GLY A 54 12.46 5.13 -20.75
C GLY A 54 11.29 6.06 -20.42
N ASN A 55 10.06 5.73 -20.83
CA ASN A 55 8.91 6.63 -20.70
C ASN A 55 8.10 6.45 -19.42
N TYR A 56 8.28 5.31 -18.74
CA TYR A 56 7.57 4.96 -17.51
C TYR A 56 8.55 4.50 -16.42
N VAL A 57 8.21 4.81 -15.18
CA VAL A 57 8.75 4.18 -13.97
C VAL A 57 7.77 3.10 -13.54
N ASN A 58 8.23 1.86 -13.48
CA ASN A 58 7.49 0.74 -12.93
C ASN A 58 7.82 0.64 -11.44
N LEU A 59 6.80 0.71 -10.60
CA LEU A 59 6.89 0.48 -9.15
C LEU A 59 6.32 -0.91 -8.86
N TYR A 60 7.11 -1.74 -8.20
CA TYR A 60 6.73 -3.06 -7.71
C TYR A 60 6.70 -3.03 -6.18
N TYR A 61 5.66 -3.58 -5.58
CA TYR A 61 5.43 -3.53 -4.14
C TYR A 61 4.42 -4.62 -3.73
N ASP A 62 4.37 -4.95 -2.45
CA ASP A 62 3.51 -6.03 -1.93
C ASP A 62 2.20 -5.54 -1.30
N GLY A 63 2.01 -4.22 -1.22
CA GLY A 63 0.81 -3.58 -0.68
C GLY A 63 0.73 -3.55 0.85
N THR A 64 1.76 -4.03 1.55
CA THR A 64 1.77 -4.12 3.01
C THR A 64 2.02 -2.77 3.69
N ALA A 65 1.49 -2.58 4.90
CA ALA A 65 1.57 -1.32 5.64
C ALA A 65 2.79 -1.24 6.58
N PRO A 66 3.79 -0.36 6.33
CA PRO A 66 4.99 -0.20 7.17
C PRO A 66 4.71 0.62 8.44
N TYR A 67 3.58 0.34 9.10
CA TYR A 67 3.11 0.98 10.31
C TYR A 67 2.14 0.08 11.07
N GLU A 68 1.82 0.47 12.30
CA GLU A 68 0.84 -0.19 13.14
C GLU A 68 -0.58 -0.07 12.57
N SER A 69 -1.34 -1.16 12.60
CA SER A 69 -2.72 -1.19 12.12
C SER A 69 -3.51 -2.30 12.80
N TRP A 70 -4.80 -2.06 13.04
CA TRP A 70 -5.72 -3.10 13.49
C TRP A 70 -5.98 -4.15 12.40
N TYR A 71 -5.62 -3.88 11.14
CA TYR A 71 -5.78 -4.79 10.00
C TYR A 71 -4.60 -5.76 9.79
N TRP A 72 -3.53 -5.66 10.57
CA TRP A 72 -2.55 -6.75 10.62
C TRP A 72 -3.14 -7.97 11.34
N GLU A 73 -2.80 -9.19 10.91
CA GLU A 73 -3.24 -10.41 11.60
C GLU A 73 -2.77 -10.43 13.06
N GLN A 74 -3.59 -10.98 13.96
CA GLN A 74 -3.26 -11.06 15.38
C GLN A 74 -1.95 -11.81 15.60
N GLY A 75 -1.02 -11.19 16.34
CA GLY A 75 0.31 -11.74 16.59
C GLY A 75 1.39 -11.24 15.62
N HIS A 76 1.01 -10.53 14.56
CA HIS A 76 1.96 -9.75 13.77
C HIS A 76 2.52 -8.59 14.63
N PRO A 77 3.83 -8.25 14.52
CA PRO A 77 4.44 -7.19 15.34
C PRO A 77 3.80 -5.80 15.20
N ASN A 78 3.16 -5.53 14.06
CA ASN A 78 2.47 -4.27 13.79
C ASN A 78 0.96 -4.31 14.10
N ASN A 79 0.43 -5.42 14.61
CA ASN A 79 -0.98 -5.48 14.99
C ASN A 79 -1.21 -4.64 16.26
N ILE A 80 -2.24 -3.79 16.21
CA ILE A 80 -2.78 -3.06 17.36
C ILE A 80 -4.25 -3.41 17.55
N ASP A 81 -4.77 -3.22 18.76
CA ASP A 81 -6.19 -3.46 19.03
C ASP A 81 -7.06 -2.45 18.26
N TYR A 82 -8.19 -2.93 17.73
CA TYR A 82 -9.18 -2.05 17.09
C TYR A 82 -9.73 -1.04 18.10
N VAL A 83 -9.84 0.22 17.67
CA VAL A 83 -10.44 1.31 18.44
C VAL A 83 -11.55 1.92 17.60
N ALA A 84 -12.79 1.74 18.03
CA ALA A 84 -13.94 2.34 17.38
C ALA A 84 -13.83 3.88 17.40
N GLN A 85 -13.95 4.50 16.22
CA GLN A 85 -13.95 5.96 16.07
C GLN A 85 -15.33 6.54 16.43
N GLU A 86 -16.41 5.77 16.27
CA GLU A 86 -17.78 6.14 16.64
C GLU A 86 -18.61 4.90 17.05
N GLU A 87 -19.83 5.12 17.54
CA GLU A 87 -20.70 4.05 18.05
C GLU A 87 -21.09 3.02 16.96
N SER A 88 -21.20 3.46 15.71
CA SER A 88 -21.51 2.62 14.54
C SER A 88 -20.29 1.98 13.87
N SER A 89 -19.06 2.39 14.19
CA SER A 89 -17.90 1.92 13.45
C SER A 89 -17.53 0.49 13.84
N PHE A 90 -17.24 -0.34 12.84
CA PHE A 90 -16.83 -1.72 13.03
C PHE A 90 -15.54 -1.99 12.28
N GLN A 91 -14.73 -2.91 12.80
CA GLN A 91 -13.63 -3.46 12.01
C GLN A 91 -14.19 -4.39 10.94
N VAL A 92 -13.81 -4.12 9.68
CA VAL A 92 -14.20 -4.96 8.53
C VAL A 92 -13.68 -6.38 8.77
N GLN A 93 -14.60 -7.35 8.79
CA GLN A 93 -14.27 -8.74 9.07
C GLN A 93 -13.57 -9.37 7.85
N GLY A 94 -12.39 -9.95 8.07
CA GLY A 94 -11.62 -10.60 7.00
C GLY A 94 -10.84 -9.64 6.10
N GLY A 95 -10.90 -8.33 6.33
CA GLY A 95 -10.13 -7.31 5.58
C GLY A 95 -8.69 -7.17 6.07
N PHE A 96 -7.99 -8.29 6.35
CA PHE A 96 -6.64 -8.23 6.85
C PHE A 96 -5.64 -7.82 5.76
N ILE A 97 -4.55 -7.16 6.18
CA ILE A 97 -3.43 -6.83 5.30
C ILE A 97 -2.76 -8.13 4.89
N GLU A 98 -2.83 -8.41 3.59
CA GLU A 98 -2.16 -9.54 2.95
C GLU A 98 -1.21 -9.02 1.87
N ALA A 99 -0.02 -9.60 1.80
CA ALA A 99 0.96 -9.29 0.77
C ALA A 99 0.49 -9.85 -0.58
N ALA A 100 0.52 -9.03 -1.63
CA ALA A 100 0.25 -9.43 -3.00
C ALA A 100 1.12 -8.64 -3.98
N ASP A 101 1.55 -9.27 -5.08
CA ASP A 101 2.45 -8.62 -6.03
C ASP A 101 1.71 -7.57 -6.87
N TYR A 102 2.02 -6.29 -6.65
CA TYR A 102 1.48 -5.17 -7.44
C TYR A 102 2.55 -4.58 -8.36
N VAL A 103 2.10 -4.09 -9.52
CA VAL A 103 2.91 -3.24 -10.39
C VAL A 103 2.10 -2.06 -10.90
N ILE A 104 2.64 -0.85 -10.75
CA ILE A 104 2.09 0.35 -11.38
C ILE A 104 3.13 1.01 -12.27
N SER A 105 2.70 1.49 -13.43
CA SER A 105 3.54 2.19 -14.41
C SER A 105 3.19 3.68 -14.42
N ILE A 106 4.09 4.51 -13.88
CA ILE A 106 3.92 5.95 -13.80
C ILE A 106 4.71 6.61 -14.94
N PRO A 107 4.08 7.43 -15.81
CA PRO A 107 4.79 8.18 -16.83
C PRO A 107 5.88 9.09 -16.22
N VAL A 108 7.09 9.02 -16.76
CA VAL A 108 8.23 9.87 -16.33
C VAL A 108 7.92 11.34 -16.54
N TYR A 109 7.22 11.64 -17.63
CA TYR A 109 6.68 12.96 -17.93
C TYR A 109 5.16 12.83 -18.04
N PRO A 110 4.39 13.21 -17.01
CA PRO A 110 2.94 13.32 -17.11
C PRO A 110 2.63 14.53 -18.01
N GLY A 111 2.70 14.33 -19.33
CA GLY A 111 2.29 15.33 -20.31
C GLY A 111 0.77 15.46 -20.34
N THR A 112 0.27 16.60 -20.82
CA THR A 112 -1.16 16.84 -21.09
C THR A 112 -1.75 15.88 -22.13
N GLY A 113 -0.91 15.14 -22.86
CA GLY A 113 -1.31 14.26 -23.95
C GLY A 113 -1.79 12.87 -23.56
N ILE A 114 -1.85 12.49 -22.27
CA ILE A 114 -2.42 11.17 -21.88
C ILE A 114 -3.90 11.08 -22.25
N TRP A 115 -4.64 12.19 -22.09
CA TRP A 115 -6.07 12.27 -22.40
C TRP A 115 -6.31 12.22 -23.92
N GLU A 116 -5.53 12.97 -24.70
CA GLU A 116 -5.61 12.96 -26.16
C GLU A 116 -5.13 11.64 -26.78
N ALA A 117 -4.11 10.99 -26.20
CA ALA A 117 -3.53 9.75 -26.72
C ALA A 117 -4.43 8.52 -26.55
N ARG A 118 -5.37 8.53 -25.59
CA ARG A 118 -6.31 7.41 -25.40
C ARG A 118 -7.60 7.58 -26.20
N GLY A 119 -7.85 8.75 -26.80
CA GLY A 119 -9.08 9.03 -27.53
C GLY A 119 -10.36 8.86 -26.68
N LEU A 120 -10.22 8.96 -25.35
CA LEU A 120 -11.32 8.77 -24.42
C LEU A 120 -11.98 10.11 -24.13
N THR A 121 -13.28 10.20 -24.38
CA THR A 121 -14.11 11.20 -23.73
C THR A 121 -14.45 10.63 -22.35
N ILE A 122 -13.85 11.18 -21.31
CA ILE A 122 -14.26 10.88 -19.93
C ILE A 122 -15.49 11.72 -19.66
N ASP A 123 -16.64 11.08 -19.52
CA ASP A 123 -17.90 11.70 -19.13
C ASP A 123 -18.41 11.08 -17.82
N GLU A 124 -19.53 11.62 -17.33
CA GLU A 124 -20.14 11.20 -16.07
C GLU A 124 -20.66 9.74 -16.12
N GLU A 125 -20.94 9.18 -17.31
CA GLU A 125 -21.40 7.79 -17.45
C GLU A 125 -20.25 6.78 -17.26
N LEU A 126 -18.99 7.23 -17.31
CA LEU A 126 -17.79 6.43 -17.06
C LEU A 126 -17.22 6.59 -15.65
N VAL A 127 -17.79 7.51 -14.87
CA VAL A 127 -17.33 7.86 -13.51
C VAL A 127 -18.56 8.11 -12.62
N ASP A 128 -19.41 7.10 -12.51
CA ASP A 128 -20.64 7.13 -11.69
C ASP A 128 -20.43 6.58 -10.27
N GLY A 129 -19.36 5.80 -10.05
CA GLY A 129 -19.06 5.20 -8.75
C GLY A 129 -19.90 3.96 -8.44
N ASP A 130 -20.65 3.47 -9.44
CA ASP A 130 -21.42 2.23 -9.36
C ASP A 130 -20.70 1.14 -10.18
N VAL A 131 -20.74 -0.09 -9.68
CA VAL A 131 -20.05 -1.23 -10.29
C VAL A 131 -21.01 -1.95 -11.25
N GLU A 132 -20.52 -2.36 -12.42
CA GLU A 132 -21.26 -3.07 -13.49
C GLU A 132 -22.39 -2.28 -14.21
N THR A 133 -22.30 -0.95 -14.26
CA THR A 133 -23.16 -0.07 -15.06
C THR A 133 -22.64 0.15 -16.49
N SER A 134 -21.36 -0.08 -16.78
CA SER A 134 -20.71 0.15 -18.08
C SER A 134 -19.61 -0.88 -18.42
N ASN A 135 -19.32 -1.09 -19.72
CA ASN A 135 -18.19 -1.94 -20.13
C ASN A 135 -16.85 -1.20 -20.08
N GLU A 136 -16.88 0.10 -19.81
CA GLU A 136 -15.76 1.01 -19.84
C GLU A 136 -15.41 1.56 -18.43
N GLU A 137 -15.90 0.91 -17.38
CA GLU A 137 -15.61 1.24 -15.98
C GLU A 137 -14.12 1.21 -15.64
N TYR A 138 -13.74 2.07 -14.71
CA TYR A 138 -12.43 2.00 -14.07
C TYR A 138 -12.31 0.73 -13.22
N PRO A 139 -11.14 0.07 -13.19
CA PRO A 139 -10.93 -1.07 -12.31
C PRO A 139 -11.21 -0.71 -10.86
N MET A 140 -12.02 -1.54 -10.19
CA MET A 140 -12.29 -1.44 -8.75
C MET A 140 -11.11 -1.96 -7.93
N GLY A 141 -11.05 -1.59 -6.65
CA GLY A 141 -10.01 -2.05 -5.74
C GLY A 141 -8.73 -1.19 -5.77
N SER A 142 -7.57 -1.83 -5.72
CA SER A 142 -6.29 -1.11 -5.70
C SER A 142 -6.03 -0.41 -7.04
N VAL A 143 -6.01 0.92 -7.00
CA VAL A 143 -5.78 1.80 -8.16
C VAL A 143 -4.39 2.45 -8.16
N GLY A 144 -3.61 2.24 -7.09
CA GLY A 144 -2.28 2.84 -7.00
C GLY A 144 -1.49 2.42 -5.77
N SER A 145 -0.33 3.06 -5.64
CA SER A 145 0.57 2.93 -4.50
C SER A 145 0.68 4.27 -3.80
N SER A 146 0.61 4.26 -2.47
CA SER A 146 1.10 5.35 -1.64
C SER A 146 2.62 5.47 -1.78
N LEU A 147 3.18 6.55 -1.23
CA LEU A 147 4.63 6.75 -1.16
C LEU A 147 5.35 5.68 -0.31
N SER A 148 4.63 4.95 0.53
CA SER A 148 5.18 3.91 1.40
C SER A 148 4.88 2.49 0.92
N GLY A 149 4.49 2.32 -0.36
CA GLY A 149 4.20 1.00 -0.92
C GLY A 149 2.89 0.37 -0.42
N VAL A 150 1.94 1.19 0.06
CA VAL A 150 0.61 0.71 0.49
C VAL A 150 -0.39 0.91 -0.65
N ASN A 151 -1.32 -0.03 -0.82
CA ASN A 151 -2.37 0.11 -1.82
C ASN A 151 -3.22 1.37 -1.59
N MET A 152 -3.50 2.08 -2.67
CA MET A 152 -4.50 3.14 -2.72
C MET A 152 -5.75 2.60 -3.41
N PHE A 153 -6.90 2.77 -2.76
CA PHE A 153 -8.19 2.31 -3.28
C PHE A 153 -8.98 3.49 -3.84
N ASN A 154 -9.80 3.23 -4.87
CA ASN A 154 -10.83 4.17 -5.30
C ASN A 154 -12.06 4.10 -4.37
N PRO A 155 -13.07 4.98 -4.53
CA PRO A 155 -14.27 4.95 -3.69
C PRO A 155 -15.04 3.62 -3.71
N CYS A 156 -14.90 2.86 -4.79
CA CYS A 156 -15.43 1.52 -4.97
C CYS A 156 -14.39 0.46 -4.53
N ALA A 157 -13.94 0.55 -3.29
CA ALA A 157 -12.81 -0.24 -2.76
C ALA A 157 -13.03 -1.76 -2.89
N ALA A 158 -14.29 -2.21 -2.79
CA ALA A 158 -14.74 -3.55 -3.14
C ALA A 158 -16.19 -3.53 -3.66
N PRO A 159 -16.66 -4.57 -4.38
CA PRO A 159 -18.04 -4.63 -4.85
C PRO A 159 -19.04 -4.56 -3.69
N GLY A 160 -19.87 -3.51 -3.69
CA GLY A 160 -20.89 -3.28 -2.66
C GLY A 160 -20.46 -2.39 -1.49
N ASP A 161 -19.18 -1.99 -1.45
CA ASP A 161 -18.65 -1.11 -0.42
C ASP A 161 -18.65 0.35 -0.92
N TYR A 162 -19.12 1.28 -0.09
CA TYR A 162 -19.05 2.72 -0.33
C TYR A 162 -18.10 3.33 0.69
N ILE A 163 -16.90 3.73 0.26
CA ILE A 163 -15.85 4.19 1.20
C ILE A 163 -16.31 5.39 2.04
N GLU A 164 -17.21 6.22 1.51
CA GLU A 164 -17.80 7.36 2.22
C GLU A 164 -18.65 6.93 3.42
N GLU A 165 -19.29 5.76 3.35
CA GLU A 165 -20.05 5.16 4.45
C GLU A 165 -19.15 4.37 5.41
N GLU A 166 -17.93 4.03 4.99
CA GLU A 166 -16.98 3.18 5.73
C GLU A 166 -15.71 3.91 6.17
N GLN A 167 -15.66 5.24 6.04
CA GLN A 167 -14.47 6.06 6.36
C GLN A 167 -13.95 5.91 7.80
N TYR A 168 -14.80 5.47 8.73
CA TYR A 168 -14.45 5.23 10.13
C TYR A 168 -14.11 3.76 10.43
N SER A 169 -14.26 2.91 9.42
CA SER A 169 -13.94 1.48 9.45
C SER A 169 -12.56 1.21 8.87
N PHE A 170 -12.04 2.02 7.94
CA PHE A 170 -10.71 1.86 7.32
C PHE A 170 -9.55 2.53 8.07
#